data_AF-A0A380JZD5-F1
#
_entry.id   AF-A0A380JZD5-F1
#
_cell.length_a   1.000
_cell.length_b   1.000
_cell.length_c   1.000
_cell.angle_alpha   90.00
_cell.angle_beta   90.00
_cell.angle_gamma   90.00
#
_symmetry.space_group_name_H-M   'P 1'
#
loop_
_entity.id
_entity.type
_entity.pdbx_description
1 polymer ?
#
loop_
_entity_poly.entity_id
_entity_poly.type
_entity_poly.pdbx_seq_one_letter_code
_entity_poly.pdbx_strand_id
1 'polypeptide(L)' 'MKIGQYLASGYVTSAEVLNMIERIPKDSTSPLAYLLKSLENLKQERLYEQKSIAHLNAENYYSMKKEGDENV' A
#
# COMPACT_ATOMS: atom_id res chain seq x y z
N MET A 1 12.91 16.42 1.25
CA MET A 1 12.47 15.98 -0.09
C MET A 1 11.48 14.83 0.06
N LYS A 2 10.37 14.79 -0.69
CA LYS A 2 9.28 13.80 -0.50
C LYS A 2 9.76 12.33 -0.63
N ILE A 3 10.60 12.01 -1.62
CA ILE A 3 11.12 10.65 -1.82
C ILE A 3 11.91 10.17 -0.60
N GLY A 4 12.74 11.03 -0.01
CA GLY A 4 13.47 10.70 1.22
C GLY A 4 12.56 10.41 2.42
N GLN A 5 11.39 11.08 2.51
CA GLN A 5 10.39 10.80 3.55
C GLN A 5 9.73 9.43 3.35
N TYR A 6 9.43 9.07 2.10
CA TYR A 6 8.89 7.75 1.74
C TYR A 6 9.85 6.61 2.11
N LEU A 7 11.15 6.81 1.89
CA LEU A 7 12.18 5.85 2.29
C LEU A 7 12.38 5.79 3.81
N ALA A 8 12.47 6.95 4.48
CA ALA A 8 12.71 7.02 5.92
C ALA A 8 11.55 6.45 6.76
N SER A 9 10.32 6.55 6.25
CA SER A 9 9.13 5.97 6.88
C SER A 9 8.98 4.46 6.65
N GLY A 10 9.83 3.86 5.81
CA GLY A 10 9.71 2.45 5.43
C GLY A 10 8.50 2.13 4.55
N TYR A 11 7.76 3.14 4.07
CA TYR A 11 6.60 2.93 3.21
C TYR A 11 6.98 2.38 1.84
N VAL A 12 8.19 2.70 1.36
CA VAL A 12 8.76 2.15 0.13
C VAL A 12 10.23 1.81 0.36
N THR A 13 10.72 0.82 -0.36
CA THR A 13 12.13 0.43 -0.38
C THR A 13 12.87 1.11 -1.51
N SER A 14 14.21 1.22 -1.38
CA SER A 14 15.05 1.75 -2.46
C SER A 14 14.90 0.97 -3.76
N ALA A 15 14.74 -0.36 -3.68
CA ALA A 15 14.52 -1.21 -4.84
C ALA A 15 13.21 -0.89 -5.57
N GLU A 16 12.12 -0.65 -4.83
CA GLU A 16 10.83 -0.26 -5.44
C GLU A 16 10.91 1.10 -6.12
N VAL A 17 11.62 2.07 -5.52
CA VAL A 17 11.84 3.37 -6.14
C VAL A 17 12.62 3.22 -7.46
N LEU A 18 13.69 2.42 -7.47
CA LEU A 18 14.47 2.16 -8.69
C LEU A 18 13.63 1.47 -9.77
N ASN A 19 12.87 0.43 -9.40
CA ASN A 19 11.97 -0.26 -10.33
C ASN A 19 10.89 0.67 -10.89
N MET A 20 10.38 1.61 -10.09
CA MET A 20 9.44 2.62 -10.58
C MET A 20 10.09 3.61 -11.55
N ILE A 21 11.35 4.01 -11.30
CA ILE A 21 12.12 4.88 -12.19
C ILE A 21 12.31 4.23 -13.56
N GLU A 22 12.65 2.94 -13.59
CA GLU A 22 12.83 2.18 -14.84
C GLU A 22 11.56 2.08 -15.68
N ARG A 23 10.38 2.18 -15.04
CA ARG A 23 9.07 2.12 -15.70
C ARG A 23 8.53 3.48 -16.12
N ILE A 24 9.26 4.58 -15.87
CA ILE A 24 8.82 5.91 -16.29
C ILE A 24 8.88 5.99 -17.83
N PRO A 25 7.81 6.46 -18.50
CA PRO A 25 7.84 6.70 -19.94
C PRO A 25 8.98 7.65 -20.33
N LYS A 26 9.76 7.29 -21.36
CA LYS A 26 10.92 8.09 -21.81
C LYS A 26 10.52 9.47 -22.36
N ASP A 27 9.29 9.58 -22.83
CA ASP A 27 8.65 10.79 -23.37
C ASP A 27 7.89 11.60 -22.29
N SER A 28 8.00 11.20 -21.02
CA SER A 28 7.35 11.90 -19.92
C SER A 28 7.84 13.34 -19.82
N THR A 29 6.90 14.29 -19.89
CA THR A 29 7.16 15.72 -19.75
C THR A 29 7.59 16.10 -18.32
N SER A 30 7.30 15.25 -17.33
CA SER A 30 7.72 15.43 -15.95
C SER A 30 7.96 14.08 -15.24
N PRO A 31 9.14 13.46 -15.43
CA PRO A 31 9.49 12.17 -14.82
C PRO A 31 9.38 12.17 -13.29
N LEU A 32 9.78 13.27 -12.65
CA LEU A 32 9.70 13.40 -11.19
C LEU A 32 8.25 13.41 -10.69
N ALA A 33 7.35 14.13 -11.38
CA ALA A 33 5.94 14.14 -11.00
C ALA A 33 5.30 12.77 -11.17
N TYR A 34 5.65 12.05 -12.25
CA TYR A 34 5.22 10.68 -12.47
C TYR A 34 5.69 9.75 -11.33
N LEU A 35 6.96 9.81 -10.96
CA LEU A 35 7.51 9.02 -9.86
C LEU A 35 6.79 9.31 -8.54
N LEU A 36 6.61 10.58 -8.19
CA LEU A 36 5.91 10.97 -6.96
C LEU A 36 4.46 10.46 -6.94
N LYS A 37 3.78 10.49 -8.09
CA LYS A 37 2.42 9.95 -8.22
C LYS A 37 2.39 8.44 -8.06
N SER A 38 3.35 7.72 -8.66
CA SER A 38 3.47 6.26 -8.51
C SER A 38 3.75 5.85 -7.06
N LEU A 39 4.61 6.59 -6.35
CA LEU A 39 4.88 6.34 -4.92
C LEU A 39 3.64 6.60 -4.04
N GLU A 40 2.89 7.67 -4.33
CA GLU A 40 1.63 7.92 -3.64
C GLU A 40 0.61 6.82 -3.91
N ASN A 41 0.47 6.38 -5.17
CA ASN A 41 -0.45 5.30 -5.54
C ASN A 41 -0.10 3.99 -4.81
N LEU A 42 1.18 3.60 -4.76
CA LEU A 42 1.62 2.41 -4.03
C LEU A 42 1.27 2.50 -2.54
N LYS A 43 1.46 3.66 -1.92
CA LYS A 43 1.06 3.87 -0.53
C LYS A 43 -0.45 3.69 -0.35
N GLN A 44 -1.26 4.26 -1.24
CA GLN A 44 -2.72 4.12 -1.18
C GLN A 44 -3.15 2.67 -1.36
N GLU A 45 -2.60 1.96 -2.33
CA GLU A 45 -2.87 0.53 -2.59
C GLU A 45 -2.64 -0.32 -1.33
N ARG A 46 -1.51 -0.12 -0.64
CA ARG A 46 -1.20 -0.82 0.62
C ARG A 46 -2.18 -0.49 1.75
N LEU A 47 -2.60 0.76 1.87
CA LEU A 47 -3.60 1.15 2.88
C LEU A 47 -4.95 0.50 2.62
N TYR A 48 -5.37 0.41 1.36
CA TYR A 48 -6.59 -0.28 0.98
C TYR A 48 -6.52 -1.78 1.27
N GLU A 49 -5.39 -2.42 0.95
CA GLU A 49 -5.15 -3.83 1.24
C GLU A 49 -5.21 -4.12 2.74
N GLN A 50 -4.51 -3.32 3.56
CA GLN A 50 -4.53 -3.45 5.02
C GLN A 50 -5.94 -3.28 5.59
N LYS A 51 -6.70 -2.30 5.08
CA LYS A 51 -8.08 -2.07 5.50
C LYS A 51 -8.98 -3.26 5.15
N SER A 52 -8.81 -3.83 3.96
CA SER A 52 -9.55 -5.01 3.50
C SER A 52 -9.27 -6.22 4.38
N ILE A 53 -7.98 -6.48 4.66
CA ILE A 53 -7.56 -7.59 5.54
C ILE A 53 -8.12 -7.40 6.96
N ALA A 54 -8.03 -6.20 7.51
CA ALA A 54 -8.58 -5.91 8.83
C ALA A 54 -10.10 -6.12 8.89
N HIS A 55 -10.82 -5.77 7.82
CA HIS A 55 -12.25 -6.01 7.71
C HIS A 55 -12.58 -7.51 7.69
N LEU A 56 -11.92 -8.28 6.82
CA LEU A 56 -12.08 -9.73 6.74
C LEU A 56 -11.76 -10.43 8.06
N ASN A 57 -10.68 -10.00 8.73
CA ASN A 57 -10.29 -10.55 10.03
C ASN A 57 -11.34 -10.28 11.11
N ALA A 58 -11.95 -9.09 11.11
CA ALA A 58 -13.04 -8.76 12.03
C ALA A 58 -14.29 -9.58 11.73
N GLU A 59 -14.70 -9.70 10.46
CA GLU A 59 -15.83 -10.54 10.06
C GLU A 59 -15.65 -11.99 10.50
N ASN A 60 -14.46 -12.56 10.26
CA ASN A 60 -14.11 -13.92 10.70
C ASN A 60 -14.16 -14.06 12.22
N TYR A 61 -13.58 -13.12 12.97
CA TYR A 61 -13.58 -13.14 14.43
C TYR A 61 -15.00 -13.12 15.01
N TYR A 62 -15.86 -12.24 14.52
CA TYR A 62 -17.25 -12.15 15.01
C TYR A 62 -18.12 -13.31 14.55
N SER A 63 -17.89 -13.84 13.35
CA SER A 63 -18.61 -15.03 12.88
C SER A 63 -18.26 -16.27 13.72
N MET A 64 -16.97 -16.50 13.98
CA MET A 64 -16.51 -17.59 14.86
C MET A 64 -17.02 -17.45 16.30
N LYS A 65 -17.04 -16.22 16.83
CA LYS A 65 -17.57 -15.97 18.18
C LYS A 65 -19.06 -16.30 18.27
N LYS A 66 -19.83 -15.94 17.25
CA LYS A 66 -21.27 -16.23 17.19
C LYS A 66 -21.55 -17.73 17.12
N GLU A 67 -20.78 -18.49 16.35
CA GLU A 67 -20.89 -19.96 16.32
C GLU A 67 -20.49 -20.59 17.66
N GLY A 68 -19.52 -20.02 18.38
CA GLY A 68 -19.15 -20.47 19.72
C GLY A 68 -20.23 -20.24 20.77
N ASP A 69 -20.96 -19.13 20.68
CA ASP A 69 -22.06 -18.79 21.59
C ASP A 69 -23.36 -19.57 21.29
N GLU A 70 -23.57 -20.05 20.05
CA GLU A 70 -24.74 -20.86 19.66
C GLU A 70 -24.58 -22.37 19.95
N ASN A 71 -23.36 -22.85 20.20
CA ASN A 71 -23.04 -24.25 20.51
C ASN A 71 -22.84 -24.54 22.02
N VAL A 72 -23.19 -23.59 22.91
CA VAL A 72 -23.15 -23.72 24.39
C VAL A 72 -24.55 -23.60 24.94
#